data_AF-A0A2N7Q830-F1
#
_entry.id   AF-A0A2N7Q830-F1
#
_cell.length_a   1.000
_cell.length_b   1.000
_cell.length_c   1.000
_cell.angle_alpha   90.00
_cell.angle_beta   90.00
_cell.angle_gamma   90.00
#
_symmetry.space_group_name_H-M   'P 1'
#
loop_
_entity.id
_entity.type
_entity.pdbx_description
1 polymer ?
#
loop_
_entity_poly.entity_id
_entity_poly.type
_entity_poly.pdbx_seq_one_letter_code
_entity_poly.pdbx_strand_id
1 'polypeptide(L)'
;MPGAHPEGPPLHIVVFLKAEGLDRFPDYIGADKVWVTNGTETWTTQLTNEERPYSQAEPNKIAFSASGGPKWEVGTKADVVVRVIVSGKGDLYLRSLNNIVGAVW
;
A
#
# COMPACT_ATOMS: atom_id res chain seq x y z
N MET A 1 -10.34 -16.64 -25.20
CA MET A 1 -10.00 -15.19 -25.26
C MET A 1 -8.51 -15.05 -25.52
N PRO A 2 -8.06 -14.02 -26.25
CA PRO A 2 -6.67 -13.89 -26.68
C PRO A 2 -5.76 -13.39 -25.54
N GLY A 3 -4.59 -14.03 -25.39
CA GLY A 3 -3.35 -13.41 -24.91
C GLY A 3 -3.15 -13.20 -23.40
N ALA A 4 -3.22 -14.27 -22.58
CA ALA A 4 -2.57 -14.22 -21.28
C ALA A 4 -1.05 -14.14 -21.50
N HIS A 5 -0.44 -12.97 -21.25
CA HIS A 5 1.01 -12.85 -21.21
C HIS A 5 1.56 -13.87 -20.19
N PRO A 6 2.63 -14.62 -20.52
CA PRO A 6 3.10 -15.75 -19.71
C PRO A 6 3.58 -15.38 -18.30
N GLU A 7 3.67 -14.09 -17.97
CA GLU A 7 4.33 -13.56 -16.77
C GLU A 7 3.37 -13.00 -15.71
N GLY A 8 2.04 -13.16 -15.86
CA GLY A 8 1.06 -12.64 -14.90
C GLY A 8 0.93 -11.11 -14.87
N PRO A 9 -0.06 -10.56 -14.14
CA PRO A 9 -0.27 -9.11 -14.03
C PRO A 9 0.84 -8.44 -13.19
N PRO A 10 1.15 -7.16 -13.45
CA PRO A 10 2.06 -6.36 -12.62
C PRO A 10 1.63 -6.31 -11.14
N LEU A 11 2.57 -6.13 -10.22
CA LEU A 11 2.26 -5.99 -8.80
C LEU A 11 1.28 -4.84 -8.54
N HIS A 12 0.30 -5.14 -7.69
CA HIS A 12 -0.64 -4.19 -7.11
C HIS A 12 -0.42 -4.17 -5.59
N ILE A 13 -0.45 -2.98 -4.99
CA ILE A 13 -0.32 -2.81 -3.55
C ILE A 13 -1.55 -2.13 -2.98
N VAL A 14 -2.04 -2.65 -1.86
CA VAL A 14 -3.02 -2.01 -0.99
C VAL A 14 -2.35 -1.76 0.35
N VAL A 15 -2.36 -0.51 0.79
CA VAL A 15 -1.83 -0.06 2.08
C VAL A 15 -3.00 0.28 2.98
N PHE A 16 -3.05 -0.33 4.16
CA PHE A 16 -4.01 0.05 5.19
C PHE A 16 -3.33 0.92 6.25
N LEU A 17 -3.90 2.08 6.52
CA LEU A 17 -3.57 2.86 7.70
C LEU A 17 -4.70 2.74 8.70
N LYS A 18 -4.37 2.43 9.96
CA LYS A 18 -5.32 2.32 11.06
C LYS A 18 -4.94 3.27 12.18
N ALA A 19 -5.91 4.06 12.62
CA ALA A 19 -5.75 4.98 13.75
C ALA A 19 -6.07 4.24 15.05
N GLU A 20 -5.03 3.68 15.69
CA GLU A 20 -5.18 2.95 16.95
C GLU A 20 -5.71 3.85 18.07
N GLY A 21 -6.71 3.36 18.81
CA GLY A 21 -7.34 4.08 19.92
C GLY A 21 -8.33 5.19 19.51
N LEU A 22 -8.62 5.34 18.22
CA LEU A 22 -9.63 6.28 17.71
C LEU A 22 -10.79 5.54 17.06
N ASP A 23 -11.99 6.11 17.19
CA ASP A 23 -13.23 5.59 16.57
C ASP A 23 -13.34 5.95 15.09
N ARG A 24 -12.63 6.99 14.64
CA ARG A 24 -12.62 7.43 13.24
C ARG A 24 -11.22 7.82 12.82
N PHE A 25 -10.87 7.55 11.57
CA PHE A 25 -9.57 7.92 11.04
C PHE A 25 -9.50 9.45 10.84
N PRO A 26 -8.47 10.15 11.34
CA PRO A 26 -8.39 11.60 11.23
C PRO A 26 -8.23 12.11 9.78
N ASP A 27 -9.01 13.11 9.39
CA ASP A 27 -9.05 13.65 8.00
C ASP A 27 -7.80 14.42 7.58
N TYR A 28 -6.99 14.86 8.54
CA TYR A 28 -5.75 15.59 8.28
C TYR A 28 -4.52 14.68 8.10
N ILE A 29 -4.70 13.35 8.17
CA ILE A 29 -3.66 12.35 7.97
C ILE A 29 -3.94 11.62 6.65
N GLY A 30 -2.95 11.57 5.75
CA GLY A 30 -3.02 10.83 4.49
C GLY A 30 -1.70 10.12 4.17
N ALA A 31 -1.58 9.59 2.96
CA ALA A 31 -0.35 9.04 2.42
C ALA A 31 -0.31 9.22 0.90
N ASP A 32 0.88 9.41 0.33
CA ASP A 32 1.02 9.77 -1.08
C ASP A 32 2.12 9.02 -1.83
N LYS A 33 3.04 8.35 -1.11
CA LYS A 33 4.17 7.64 -1.71
C LYS A 33 4.45 6.34 -0.97
N VAL A 34 4.78 5.32 -1.75
CA VAL A 34 5.11 3.99 -1.24
C VAL A 34 6.38 3.47 -1.88
N TRP A 35 7.18 2.77 -1.07
CA TRP A 35 8.34 2.01 -1.49
C TRP A 35 8.12 0.56 -1.08
N VAL A 36 8.19 -0.34 -2.04
CA VAL A 36 8.08 -1.78 -1.82
C VAL A 36 9.44 -2.38 -2.16
N THR A 37 10.08 -3.05 -1.22
CA THR A 37 11.45 -3.54 -1.36
C THR A 37 11.51 -5.04 -1.19
N ASN A 38 12.05 -5.72 -2.21
CA ASN A 38 12.38 -7.14 -2.20
C ASN A 38 13.91 -7.28 -2.29
N GLY A 39 14.58 -7.54 -1.16
CA GLY A 39 16.03 -7.63 -1.12
C GLY A 39 16.70 -6.31 -1.53
N THR A 40 17.27 -6.28 -2.75
CA THR A 40 17.93 -5.09 -3.32
C THR A 40 17.08 -4.34 -4.34
N GLU A 41 15.94 -4.91 -4.76
CA GLU A 41 15.01 -4.27 -5.69
C GLU A 41 13.99 -3.44 -4.92
N THR A 42 13.87 -2.16 -5.27
CA THR A 42 12.85 -1.27 -4.71
C THR A 42 11.96 -0.71 -5.80
N TRP A 43 10.67 -1.03 -5.72
CA TRP A 43 9.64 -0.35 -6.50
C TRP A 43 9.14 0.87 -5.74
N THR A 44 9.12 2.02 -6.42
CA THR A 44 8.63 3.29 -5.86
C THR A 44 7.48 3.79 -6.71
N THR A 45 6.36 4.16 -6.08
CA THR A 45 5.22 4.74 -6.79
C THR A 45 4.42 5.71 -5.92
N GLN A 46 3.52 6.47 -6.55
CA GLN A 46 2.54 7.30 -5.87
C GLN A 46 1.30 6.48 -5.52
N LEU A 47 0.72 6.76 -4.35
CA LEU A 47 -0.58 6.23 -3.97
C LEU A 47 -1.66 7.14 -4.57
N THR A 48 -2.64 6.54 -5.28
CA THR A 48 -3.63 7.33 -6.03
C THR A 48 -5.06 7.12 -5.56
N ASN A 49 -5.40 5.90 -5.11
CA ASN A 49 -6.78 5.53 -4.79
C ASN A 49 -6.96 5.46 -3.28
N GLU A 50 -7.40 6.55 -2.67
CA GLU A 50 -7.74 6.60 -1.25
C GLU A 50 -9.21 6.18 -1.02
N GLU A 51 -9.41 5.25 -0.09
CA GLU A 51 -10.72 4.86 0.44
C GLU A 51 -10.81 5.27 1.91
N ARG A 52 -11.73 6.19 2.21
CA ARG A 52 -11.94 6.75 3.56
C ARG A 52 -13.43 6.81 3.91
N PRO A 53 -13.90 6.01 4.88
CA PRO A 53 -13.20 4.88 5.51
C PRO A 53 -13.05 3.70 4.53
N TYR A 54 -12.16 2.76 4.83
CA TYR A 54 -12.04 1.50 4.10
C TYR A 54 -13.35 0.70 4.15
N SER A 55 -14.01 0.66 5.32
CA SER A 55 -15.34 0.09 5.45
C SER A 55 -16.14 0.77 6.55
N GLN A 56 -17.46 0.69 6.48
CA GLN A 56 -18.34 1.20 7.55
C GLN A 56 -18.15 0.45 8.88
N ALA A 57 -17.66 -0.80 8.85
CA ALA A 57 -17.34 -1.58 10.04
C ALA A 57 -15.99 -1.22 10.66
N GLU A 58 -15.08 -0.62 9.88
CA GLU A 58 -13.75 -0.16 10.32
C GLU A 58 -13.57 1.36 10.02
N PRO A 59 -14.35 2.26 10.65
CA PRO A 59 -14.31 3.70 10.38
C PRO A 59 -12.98 4.37 10.75
N ASN A 60 -12.16 3.68 11.55
CA ASN A 60 -10.82 4.10 11.94
C ASN A 60 -9.69 3.58 11.04
N LYS A 61 -10.04 3.09 9.85
CA LYS A 61 -9.11 2.53 8.88
C LYS A 61 -9.37 3.13 7.51
N ILE A 62 -8.30 3.44 6.80
CA ILE A 62 -8.32 3.90 5.41
C ILE A 62 -7.42 3.00 4.56
N ALA A 63 -7.70 2.94 3.27
CA ALA A 63 -6.89 2.20 2.32
C ALA A 63 -6.35 3.13 1.23
N PHE A 64 -5.14 2.82 0.77
CA PHE A 64 -4.57 3.41 -0.44
C PHE A 64 -4.15 2.29 -1.38
N SER A 65 -4.28 2.49 -2.68
CA SER A 65 -3.73 1.54 -3.63
C SER A 65 -2.92 2.16 -4.77
N ALA A 66 -2.03 1.34 -5.33
CA ALA A 66 -1.25 1.64 -6.51
C ALA A 66 -0.97 0.35 -7.31
N SER A 67 -0.80 0.50 -8.62
CA SER A 67 -0.60 -0.61 -9.57
C SER A 67 0.59 -0.35 -10.48
N GLY A 68 0.97 -1.36 -11.27
CA GLY A 68 2.02 -1.22 -12.29
C GLY A 68 3.43 -1.47 -11.74
N GLY A 69 3.53 -2.22 -10.65
CA GLY A 69 4.80 -2.60 -10.08
C GLY A 69 5.51 -3.74 -10.81
N PRO A 70 6.71 -4.13 -10.34
CA PRO A 70 7.45 -5.25 -10.90
C PRO A 70 6.64 -6.55 -10.80
N LYS A 71 6.99 -7.54 -11.62
CA LYS A 71 6.39 -8.87 -11.55
C LYS A 71 7.24 -9.72 -10.62
N TRP A 72 6.83 -9.79 -9.36
CA TRP A 72 7.45 -10.67 -8.38
C TRP A 72 6.63 -11.93 -8.19
N GLU A 73 7.31 -13.05 -7.90
CA GLU A 73 6.64 -14.31 -7.67
C GLU A 73 5.78 -14.26 -6.40
N VAL A 74 4.66 -14.97 -6.43
CA VAL A 74 3.84 -15.19 -5.23
C VAL A 74 4.69 -15.90 -4.17
N GLY A 75 4.59 -15.46 -2.92
CA GLY A 75 5.43 -15.93 -1.83
C GLY A 75 6.69 -15.09 -1.58
N THR A 76 7.03 -14.18 -2.51
CA THR A 76 8.10 -13.20 -2.30
C THR A 76 7.84 -12.37 -1.05
N LYS A 77 8.87 -12.17 -0.22
CA LYS A 77 8.81 -11.27 0.93
C LYS A 77 9.22 -9.87 0.53
N ALA A 78 8.42 -8.89 0.93
CA ALA A 78 8.67 -7.49 0.67
C ALA A 78 8.45 -6.63 1.92
N ASP A 79 9.35 -5.68 2.09
CA ASP A 79 9.18 -4.60 3.05
C ASP A 79 8.46 -3.44 2.37
N VAL A 80 7.51 -2.84 3.08
CA VAL A 80 6.71 -1.71 2.59
C VAL A 80 6.99 -0.51 3.47
N VAL A 81 7.42 0.59 2.86
CA VAL A 81 7.54 1.89 3.51
C VAL A 81 6.56 2.84 2.86
N VAL A 82 5.85 3.61 3.67
CA VAL A 82 4.83 4.57 3.21
C VAL A 82 5.15 5.93 3.79
N ARG A 83 5.12 6.96 2.96
CA ARG A 83 5.17 8.35 3.44
C ARG A 83 3.77 8.75 3.88
N VAL A 84 3.67 9.14 5.14
CA VAL A 84 2.46 9.67 5.75
C VAL A 84 2.52 11.19 5.72
N ILE A 85 1.43 11.80 5.28
CA ILE A 85 1.25 13.24 5.21
C ILE A 85 0.40 13.67 6.39
N VAL A 86 0.92 14.58 7.20
CA VAL A 86 0.20 15.19 8.32
C VAL A 86 0.39 16.69 8.23
N SER A 87 -0.70 17.45 8.15
CA SER A 87 -0.64 18.91 8.04
C SER A 87 0.21 19.52 9.17
N GLY A 88 1.15 20.39 8.81
CA GLY A 88 2.06 21.05 9.76
C GLY A 88 3.16 20.16 10.34
N LYS A 89 3.29 18.89 9.91
CA LYS A 89 4.43 18.03 10.25
C LYS A 89 5.35 17.87 9.03
N GLY A 90 6.63 17.59 9.28
CA GLY A 90 7.58 17.17 8.25
C GLY A 90 7.28 15.76 7.73
N ASP A 91 8.19 15.22 6.94
CA ASP A 91 8.03 13.87 6.38
C ASP A 91 7.98 12.81 7.50
N LEU A 92 6.90 12.04 7.51
CA LEU A 92 6.73 10.89 8.40
C LEU A 92 6.68 9.61 7.57
N TYR A 93 7.27 8.54 8.09
CA TYR A 93 7.33 7.26 7.40
C TYR A 93 6.87 6.14 8.32
N LEU A 94 6.02 5.27 7.79
CA LEU A 94 5.65 4.00 8.42
C LEU A 94 6.25 2.86 7.62
N ARG A 95 6.68 1.81 8.32
CA ARG A 95 7.26 0.61 7.71
C ARG A 95 6.52 -0.64 8.19
N SER A 96 6.22 -1.52 7.25
CA SER A 96 5.76 -2.90 7.48
C SER A 96 6.79 -3.86 6.91
N LEU A 97 7.17 -4.89 7.67
CA LEU A 97 8.24 -5.83 7.29
C LEU A 97 7.68 -7.17 6.83
N ASN A 98 8.40 -7.84 5.94
CA ASN A 98 8.14 -9.24 5.55
C ASN A 98 6.71 -9.52 5.05
N ASN A 99 6.09 -8.56 4.37
CA ASN A 99 4.79 -8.76 3.73
C ASN A 99 4.94 -9.76 2.60
N ILE A 100 3.96 -10.65 2.42
CA ILE A 100 4.01 -11.69 1.41
C ILE A 100 3.26 -11.20 0.16
N VAL A 101 3.91 -11.27 -1.00
CA VAL A 101 3.23 -11.09 -2.29
C VAL A 101 2.24 -12.24 -2.48
N GLY A 102 0.96 -11.92 -2.51
CA GLY A 102 -0.13 -12.88 -2.70
C GLY A 102 -0.69 -12.83 -4.14
N ALA A 103 -1.38 -13.89 -4.53
CA ALA A 103 -2.22 -13.87 -5.73
C ALA A 103 -3.52 -13.10 -5.43
N VAL A 104 -3.90 -12.21 -6.34
CA VAL A 104 -5.22 -11.55 -6.34
C VAL A 104 -6.01 -12.16 -7.49
N TRP A 105 -7.21 -12.67 -7.20
CA TRP A 105 -8.09 -13.35 -8.15
C TRP A 105 -9.31 -12.48 -8.47
#